data_AF-A0A842WVU4-F1
#
_entry.id   AF-A0A842WVU4-F1
#
_cell.length_a   1.000
_cell.length_b   1.000
_cell.length_c   1.000
_cell.angle_alpha   90.00
_cell.angle_beta   90.00
_cell.angle_gamma   90.00
#
_symmetry.space_group_name_H-M   'P 1'
#
loop_
_entity.id
_entity.type
_entity.pdbx_description
1 polymer ?
#
loop_
_entity_poly.entity_id
_entity_poly.type
_entity_poly.pdbx_seq_one_letter_code
_entity_poly.pdbx_strand_id
1 'polypeptide(L)'
;MLHIRATRDIPRQNIRKGDEFHLYIVDFHHHMGREKSHQNTPSGAYEFYTLLWFEMQKISKDMSESDSFLFEPLGVVPTPMVSDLFEAKKSWNRLNHGWLIDRSVVFPYTDDYSMSGYPDKPSFHTSNEKIAGWTTRPPNSARLIGFCRVDPLDGSKISKESAVKELDYAIGTLGLRGLKLHPLAQLFVDAIEDDLTARVMKRAAEWCIPVIFDTRNINTAIKIQNLVSQVREDNPSLSNDLKVVLAHCGMNPGDSRLYRILRDPAIYGETSSLHGKDIPVLFEMAQERIRIMGESWSNKILFGTDYSFLSVQAIDLILFLLTHEFPGTLADAQKILAGNALTLINRPFFSKSKTITKSQQYSFSYDRAEPIKEFLIKLFLKKDIDLASLDVMIPPSSTWPDLEPLQNGGYNGIHFDSLIASLRKRDGSKELHLWLRENLGLVRLSLLQSHGDKSLKKLELTSDSIPQSLYEELESTNVQTDSFGEILSHVSEIFS
;
A
#
# COMPACT_ATOMS: atom_id res chain seq x y z
N MET A 1 -13.81 0.93 3.60
CA MET A 1 -14.20 1.67 2.40
C MET A 1 -15.15 2.78 2.79
N LEU A 2 -14.94 3.97 2.23
CA LEU A 2 -15.80 5.13 2.43
C LEU A 2 -17.00 5.04 1.46
N HIS A 3 -18.21 5.04 2.01
CA HIS A 3 -19.47 5.00 1.26
C HIS A 3 -19.97 6.42 1.04
N ILE A 4 -20.19 6.78 -0.23
CA ILE A 4 -20.57 8.13 -0.66
C ILE A 4 -21.78 8.09 -1.61
N ARG A 5 -22.44 9.23 -1.77
CA ARG A 5 -23.58 9.42 -2.69
C ARG A 5 -23.45 10.69 -3.50
N ALA A 6 -23.74 10.62 -4.80
CA ALA A 6 -23.79 11.79 -5.67
C ALA A 6 -24.96 12.72 -5.29
N THR A 7 -24.68 14.00 -5.07
CA THR A 7 -25.70 15.00 -4.65
C THR A 7 -26.47 15.60 -5.83
N ARG A 8 -25.95 15.44 -7.06
CA ARG A 8 -26.47 15.99 -8.31
C ARG A 8 -26.07 15.12 -9.51
N ASP A 9 -26.70 15.36 -10.66
CA ASP A 9 -26.33 14.72 -11.92
C ASP A 9 -24.98 15.25 -12.41
N ILE A 10 -24.12 14.35 -12.88
CA ILE A 10 -22.81 14.65 -13.47
C ILE A 10 -22.74 13.97 -14.85
N PRO A 11 -23.41 14.53 -15.89
CA PRO A 11 -23.59 13.84 -17.17
C PRO A 11 -22.28 13.45 -17.86
N ARG A 12 -21.22 14.24 -17.68
CA ARG A 12 -19.90 13.97 -18.26
C ARG A 12 -19.24 12.70 -17.74
N GLN A 13 -19.62 12.25 -16.54
CA GLN A 13 -19.13 11.02 -15.91
C GLN A 13 -20.20 9.91 -15.92
N ASN A 14 -21.35 10.14 -16.56
CA ASN A 14 -22.51 9.24 -16.53
C ASN A 14 -23.00 8.90 -15.09
N ILE A 15 -22.86 9.84 -14.16
CA ILE A 15 -23.30 9.70 -12.77
C ILE A 15 -24.62 10.44 -12.58
N ARG A 16 -25.61 9.80 -11.96
CA ARG A 16 -26.91 10.40 -11.62
C ARG A 16 -26.96 10.78 -10.15
N LYS A 17 -27.77 11.78 -9.82
CA LYS A 17 -28.09 12.12 -8.44
C LYS A 17 -28.62 10.89 -7.71
N GLY A 18 -28.06 10.61 -6.53
CA GLY A 18 -28.43 9.47 -5.72
C GLY A 18 -27.65 8.19 -6.02
N ASP A 19 -26.82 8.15 -7.07
CA ASP A 19 -25.90 7.05 -7.27
C ASP A 19 -24.93 6.96 -6.09
N GLU A 20 -24.72 5.75 -5.59
CA GLU A 20 -23.84 5.47 -4.45
C GLU A 20 -22.57 4.76 -4.91
N PHE A 21 -21.46 4.98 -4.21
CA PHE A 21 -20.15 4.43 -4.54
C PHE A 21 -19.38 4.05 -3.27
N HIS A 22 -18.42 3.13 -3.42
CA HIS A 22 -17.44 2.81 -2.39
C HIS A 22 -16.04 3.25 -2.82
N LEU A 23 -15.42 4.12 -2.03
CA LEU A 23 -14.02 4.51 -2.19
C LEU A 23 -13.13 3.66 -1.29
N TYR A 24 -12.11 3.05 -1.88
CA TYR A 24 -11.06 2.37 -1.13
C TYR A 24 -9.98 3.38 -0.74
N ILE A 25 -9.48 3.31 0.49
CA ILE A 25 -8.49 4.28 0.99
C ILE A 25 -7.26 3.56 1.54
N VAL A 26 -6.08 4.01 1.09
CA VAL A 26 -4.77 3.56 1.56
C VAL A 26 -4.02 4.74 2.16
N ASP A 27 -3.75 4.68 3.46
CA ASP A 27 -2.87 5.63 4.14
C ASP A 27 -1.40 5.28 3.82
N PHE A 28 -0.75 6.05 2.94
CA PHE A 28 0.62 5.77 2.51
C PHE A 28 1.70 6.25 3.50
N HIS A 29 1.32 6.97 4.57
CA HIS A 29 2.25 7.58 5.52
C HIS A 29 1.75 7.42 6.95
N HIS A 30 2.22 6.37 7.62
CA HIS A 30 1.84 6.10 9.00
C HIS A 30 3.03 5.61 9.82
N HIS A 31 3.25 6.19 10.99
CA HIS A 31 4.31 5.80 11.90
C HIS A 31 3.81 4.81 12.95
N MET A 32 4.55 3.71 13.17
CA MET A 32 4.30 2.77 14.26
C MET A 32 5.59 2.49 15.02
N GLY A 33 5.48 2.11 16.29
CA GLY A 33 6.62 1.89 17.16
C GLY A 33 6.53 2.70 18.44
N ARG A 34 7.67 3.04 19.02
CA ARG A 34 7.74 3.79 20.28
C ARG A 34 8.87 4.81 20.23
N GLU A 35 8.55 6.08 20.41
CA GLU A 35 9.52 7.17 20.54
C GLU A 35 9.26 7.89 21.86
N LYS A 36 10.17 7.72 22.82
CA LYS A 36 10.06 8.25 24.19
C LYS A 36 8.77 7.80 24.89
N SER A 37 7.89 8.74 25.22
CA SER A 37 6.58 8.50 25.82
C SER A 37 5.49 8.22 24.77
N HIS A 38 5.78 8.44 23.49
CA HIS A 38 4.83 8.23 22.41
C HIS A 38 4.92 6.79 21.91
N GLN A 39 3.77 6.12 21.79
CA GLN A 39 3.70 4.75 21.26
C GLN A 39 2.48 4.63 20.35
N ASN A 40 2.70 4.07 19.15
CA ASN A 40 1.63 3.68 18.26
C ASN A 40 1.76 2.19 17.89
N THR A 41 0.62 1.52 17.87
CA THR A 41 0.48 0.08 17.62
C THR A 41 -0.68 -0.13 16.63
N PRO A 42 -0.87 -1.35 16.08
CA PRO A 42 -2.03 -1.62 15.22
C PRO A 42 -3.38 -1.22 15.85
N SER A 43 -3.58 -1.45 17.15
CA SER A 43 -4.81 -1.01 17.84
C SER A 43 -4.97 0.51 17.81
N GLY A 44 -3.88 1.23 18.11
CA GLY A 44 -3.86 2.70 18.10
C GLY A 44 -4.16 3.28 16.72
N ALA A 45 -3.63 2.67 15.65
CA ALA A 45 -3.95 3.06 14.28
C ALA A 45 -5.44 2.86 13.93
N TYR A 46 -6.02 1.70 14.27
CA TYR A 46 -7.44 1.45 14.00
C TYR A 46 -8.37 2.34 14.83
N GLU A 47 -8.01 2.59 16.10
CA GLU A 47 -8.70 3.56 16.96
C GLU A 47 -8.64 4.97 16.37
N PHE A 48 -7.47 5.39 15.88
CA PHE A 48 -7.30 6.66 15.19
C PHE A 48 -8.22 6.77 13.97
N TYR A 49 -8.29 5.76 13.10
CA TYR A 49 -9.17 5.80 11.93
C TYR A 49 -10.66 5.82 12.30
N THR A 50 -11.05 5.22 13.43
CA THR A 50 -12.41 5.35 13.96
C THR A 50 -12.68 6.79 14.41
N LEU A 51 -11.75 7.41 15.13
CA LEU A 51 -11.87 8.82 15.55
C LEU A 51 -11.91 9.76 14.34
N LEU A 52 -11.10 9.49 13.33
CA LEU A 52 -11.04 10.25 12.08
C LEU A 52 -12.40 10.24 11.36
N TRP A 53 -13.07 9.08 11.31
CA TRP A 53 -14.43 8.98 10.79
C TRP A 53 -15.43 9.82 11.57
N PHE A 54 -15.42 9.76 12.92
CA PHE A 54 -16.34 10.55 13.73
C PHE A 54 -16.17 12.05 13.55
N GLU A 55 -14.92 12.54 13.50
CA GLU A 55 -14.65 13.95 13.22
C GLU A 55 -15.06 14.33 11.78
N MET A 56 -14.86 13.44 10.81
CA MET A 56 -15.31 13.66 9.44
C MET A 56 -16.83 13.77 9.33
N GLN A 57 -17.59 12.96 10.07
CA GLN A 57 -19.05 13.07 10.10
C GLN A 57 -19.51 14.43 10.65
N LYS A 58 -18.82 14.94 11.67
CA LYS A 58 -19.12 16.26 12.24
C LYS A 58 -18.88 17.37 11.21
N ILE A 59 -17.72 17.39 10.57
CA ILE A 59 -17.37 18.42 9.57
C ILE A 59 -18.28 18.30 8.33
N SER A 60 -18.58 17.07 7.89
CA SER A 60 -19.46 16.83 6.76
C SER A 60 -20.87 17.36 7.00
N LYS A 61 -21.38 17.33 8.23
CA LYS A 61 -22.69 17.88 8.54
C LYS A 61 -22.73 19.38 8.25
N ASP A 62 -21.72 20.12 8.70
CA ASP A 62 -21.61 21.56 8.49
C ASP A 62 -21.45 21.89 7.00
N MET A 63 -20.65 21.11 6.26
CA MET A 63 -20.45 21.28 4.81
C MET A 63 -21.69 20.95 3.96
N SER A 64 -22.56 20.04 4.43
CA SER A 64 -23.83 19.74 3.76
C SER A 64 -24.81 20.90 3.86
N GLU A 65 -24.76 21.71 4.92
CA GLU A 65 -25.60 22.92 5.06
C GLU A 65 -25.22 24.00 4.05
N SER A 66 -23.97 24.00 3.56
CA SER A 66 -23.46 24.93 2.54
C SER A 66 -23.50 24.40 1.10
N ASP A 67 -24.14 23.25 0.83
CA ASP A 67 -24.18 22.58 -0.49
C ASP A 67 -22.79 22.40 -1.12
N SER A 68 -21.78 22.12 -0.29
CA SER A 68 -20.38 22.03 -0.75
C SER A 68 -20.05 20.73 -1.49
N PHE A 69 -20.81 19.67 -1.25
CA PHE A 69 -20.49 18.34 -1.78
C PHE A 69 -20.99 18.10 -3.20
N LEU A 70 -20.10 17.51 -4.01
CA LEU A 70 -20.48 16.78 -5.21
C LEU A 70 -20.85 15.33 -4.85
N PHE A 71 -20.14 14.76 -3.87
CA PHE A 71 -20.40 13.47 -3.27
C PHE A 71 -20.47 13.61 -1.75
N GLU A 72 -21.59 13.26 -1.13
CA GLU A 72 -21.71 13.31 0.34
C GLU A 72 -21.27 11.98 0.96
N PRO A 73 -20.51 11.97 2.06
CA PRO A 73 -20.19 10.75 2.79
C PRO A 73 -21.41 10.25 3.58
N LEU A 74 -21.75 8.98 3.39
CA LEU A 74 -22.86 8.30 4.06
C LEU A 74 -22.41 7.40 5.20
N GLY A 75 -21.25 6.75 5.05
CA GLY A 75 -20.82 5.71 5.98
C GLY A 75 -19.42 5.19 5.70
N VAL A 76 -19.00 4.23 6.52
CA VAL A 76 -17.85 3.37 6.23
C VAL A 76 -18.30 1.92 6.28
N VAL A 77 -17.85 1.13 5.31
CA VAL A 77 -18.13 -0.31 5.21
C VAL A 77 -16.81 -1.08 5.23
N PRO A 78 -16.73 -2.22 5.91
CA PRO A 78 -15.51 -3.01 5.95
C PRO A 78 -15.25 -3.69 4.59
N THR A 79 -13.99 -4.03 4.33
CA THR A 79 -13.66 -4.93 3.21
C THR A 79 -14.08 -6.36 3.61
N PRO A 80 -15.01 -7.04 2.90
CA PRO A 80 -15.68 -8.25 3.39
C PRO A 80 -14.75 -9.35 3.96
N MET A 81 -13.89 -9.93 3.12
CA MET A 81 -12.99 -11.02 3.54
C MET A 81 -12.00 -10.60 4.64
N VAL A 82 -11.65 -9.32 4.71
CA VAL A 82 -10.77 -8.81 5.78
C VAL A 82 -11.56 -8.70 7.09
N SER A 83 -12.81 -8.24 7.06
CA SER A 83 -13.69 -8.24 8.25
C SER A 83 -13.86 -9.64 8.81
N ASP A 84 -14.19 -10.60 7.94
CA ASP A 84 -14.45 -11.98 8.34
C ASP A 84 -13.22 -12.60 9.01
N LEU A 85 -12.02 -12.29 8.51
CA LEU A 85 -10.76 -12.69 9.14
C LEU A 85 -10.61 -12.12 10.55
N PHE A 86 -10.94 -10.84 10.76
CA PHE A 86 -10.87 -10.23 12.09
C PHE A 86 -11.93 -10.80 13.04
N GLU A 87 -13.12 -11.14 12.54
CA GLU A 87 -14.20 -11.75 13.32
C GLU A 87 -13.89 -13.20 13.74
N ALA A 88 -13.06 -13.90 12.97
CA ALA A 88 -12.74 -15.30 13.17
C ALA A 88 -12.12 -15.65 14.55
N LYS A 89 -11.56 -14.66 15.26
CA LYS A 89 -11.07 -14.81 16.64
C LYS A 89 -11.53 -13.64 17.51
N LYS A 90 -12.04 -13.93 18.71
CA LYS A 90 -12.44 -12.90 19.70
C LYS A 90 -11.33 -11.86 19.97
N SER A 91 -10.07 -12.29 20.04
CA SER A 91 -8.92 -11.38 20.26
C SER A 91 -8.61 -10.47 19.07
N TRP A 92 -9.08 -10.82 17.88
CA TRP A 92 -8.91 -10.07 16.63
C TRP A 92 -10.14 -9.19 16.37
N ASN A 93 -11.34 -9.64 16.75
CA ASN A 93 -12.58 -8.90 16.54
C ASN A 93 -12.59 -7.53 17.23
N ARG A 94 -11.89 -7.40 18.37
CA ARG A 94 -11.68 -6.09 19.04
C ARG A 94 -10.87 -5.08 18.22
N LEU A 95 -10.23 -5.52 17.13
CA LEU A 95 -9.49 -4.71 16.17
C LEU A 95 -10.28 -4.50 14.86
N ASN A 96 -11.52 -5.02 14.79
CA ASN A 96 -12.39 -4.94 13.62
C ASN A 96 -13.13 -3.59 13.53
N HIS A 97 -12.35 -2.51 13.47
CA HIS A 97 -12.86 -1.14 13.41
C HIS A 97 -11.89 -0.24 12.63
N GLY A 98 -12.21 1.05 12.51
CA GLY A 98 -11.38 2.01 11.77
C GLY A 98 -11.43 1.81 10.26
N TRP A 99 -12.60 1.45 9.71
CA TRP A 99 -12.81 1.10 8.30
C TRP A 99 -12.89 2.29 7.33
N LEU A 100 -12.63 3.51 7.82
CA LEU A 100 -12.37 4.66 6.94
C LEU A 100 -11.13 4.41 6.08
N ILE A 101 -10.09 3.80 6.66
CA ILE A 101 -8.85 3.43 5.97
C ILE A 101 -8.83 1.90 5.80
N ASP A 102 -8.77 1.45 4.56
CA ASP A 102 -8.77 0.02 4.24
C ASP A 102 -7.38 -0.60 4.45
N ARG A 103 -6.32 0.14 4.07
CA ARG A 103 -4.93 -0.27 4.27
C ARG A 103 -4.03 0.86 4.72
N SER A 104 -2.94 0.49 5.39
CA SER A 104 -1.95 1.45 5.88
C SER A 104 -0.54 0.97 5.58
N VAL A 105 0.24 1.84 4.94
CA VAL A 105 1.69 1.71 4.88
C VAL A 105 2.26 2.23 6.19
N VAL A 106 2.95 1.36 6.91
CA VAL A 106 3.48 1.66 8.24
C VAL A 106 5.00 1.51 8.26
N PHE A 107 5.68 2.42 8.94
CA PHE A 107 7.13 2.37 9.14
C PHE A 107 7.55 2.87 10.52
N PRO A 108 8.79 2.58 10.97
CA PRO A 108 9.24 2.97 12.30
C PRO A 108 9.31 4.49 12.52
N TYR A 109 9.10 4.92 13.77
CA TYR A 109 9.55 6.24 14.23
C TYR A 109 11.08 6.37 14.17
N THR A 110 11.60 7.55 14.52
CA THR A 110 12.99 7.66 15.00
C THR A 110 13.00 7.14 16.44
N ASP A 111 12.74 5.85 16.58
CA ASP A 111 12.26 5.25 17.82
C ASP A 111 13.37 5.04 18.84
N ASP A 112 12.97 4.69 20.07
CA ASP A 112 13.85 4.26 21.16
C ASP A 112 14.72 3.05 20.79
N TYR A 113 14.38 2.36 19.69
CA TYR A 113 15.11 1.21 19.19
C TYR A 113 16.20 1.60 18.19
N SER A 114 16.08 2.79 17.58
CA SER A 114 17.10 3.39 16.73
C SER A 114 18.33 3.75 17.58
N MET A 115 19.48 3.13 17.27
CA MET A 115 20.73 3.25 18.05
C MET A 115 20.72 2.68 19.48
N SER A 116 20.11 1.51 19.69
CA SER A 116 20.23 0.80 20.97
C SER A 116 21.58 0.06 21.11
N GLY A 117 22.64 0.74 21.55
CA GLY A 117 23.77 0.15 22.29
C GLY A 117 24.67 -0.90 21.62
N TYR A 118 24.48 -1.21 20.32
CA TYR A 118 25.32 -2.15 19.57
C TYR A 118 26.05 -1.42 18.43
N PRO A 119 27.32 -1.01 18.61
CA PRO A 119 28.06 -0.25 17.60
C PRO A 119 28.19 -0.99 16.26
N ASP A 120 28.08 -2.32 16.26
CA ASP A 120 28.22 -3.16 15.07
C ASP A 120 26.88 -3.48 14.37
N LYS A 121 25.76 -2.92 14.84
CA LYS A 121 24.42 -3.23 14.31
C LYS A 121 23.80 -2.00 13.62
N PRO A 122 23.20 -2.16 12.43
CA PRO A 122 22.50 -1.07 11.76
C PRO A 122 21.43 -0.42 12.63
N SER A 123 21.30 0.90 12.52
CA SER A 123 20.54 1.74 13.45
C SER A 123 19.10 1.29 13.64
N PHE A 124 18.41 0.90 12.57
CA PHE A 124 16.96 0.59 12.58
C PHE A 124 16.61 -0.90 12.61
N HIS A 125 17.58 -1.78 12.84
CA HIS A 125 17.34 -3.22 12.71
C HIS A 125 16.24 -3.74 13.63
N THR A 126 16.30 -3.42 14.92
CA THR A 126 15.28 -3.84 15.89
C THR A 126 13.92 -3.23 15.57
N SER A 127 13.90 -1.99 15.05
CA SER A 127 12.69 -1.29 14.63
C SER A 127 12.01 -2.00 13.45
N ASN A 128 12.80 -2.41 12.44
CA ASN A 128 12.35 -3.17 11.29
C ASN A 128 11.76 -4.54 11.71
N GLU A 129 12.41 -5.26 12.63
CA GLU A 129 11.89 -6.53 13.17
C GLU A 129 10.51 -6.34 13.85
N LYS A 130 10.32 -5.24 14.58
CA LYS A 130 9.04 -4.93 15.22
C LYS A 130 7.95 -4.60 14.20
N ILE A 131 8.25 -3.79 13.19
CA ILE A 131 7.30 -3.51 12.10
C ILE A 131 6.92 -4.81 11.38
N ALA A 132 7.88 -5.67 11.07
CA ALA A 132 7.60 -6.96 10.46
C ALA A 132 6.73 -7.84 11.35
N GLY A 133 6.97 -7.83 12.67
CA GLY A 133 6.16 -8.56 13.65
C GLY A 133 4.67 -8.18 13.66
N TRP A 134 4.33 -6.95 13.26
CA TRP A 134 2.94 -6.51 13.10
C TRP A 134 2.40 -6.70 11.69
N THR A 135 3.20 -6.44 10.67
CA THR A 135 2.72 -6.33 9.27
C THR A 135 2.77 -7.65 8.51
N THR A 136 3.43 -8.67 9.05
CA THR A 136 3.60 -9.98 8.40
C THR A 136 2.93 -11.11 9.17
N ARG A 137 1.96 -10.78 10.03
CA ARG A 137 1.20 -11.73 10.86
C ARG A 137 -0.29 -11.37 10.94
N PRO A 138 -1.18 -12.37 10.99
CA PRO A 138 -2.61 -12.12 11.12
C PRO A 138 -2.96 -11.56 12.51
N PRO A 139 -4.02 -10.74 12.61
CA PRO A 139 -4.90 -10.34 11.51
C PRO A 139 -4.37 -9.11 10.75
N ASN A 140 -3.35 -8.44 11.30
CA ASN A 140 -2.89 -7.13 10.86
C ASN A 140 -2.26 -7.13 9.47
N SER A 141 -1.63 -8.23 9.05
CA SER A 141 -1.08 -8.39 7.69
C SER A 141 -2.10 -8.27 6.55
N ALA A 142 -3.39 -8.35 6.86
CA ALA A 142 -4.44 -8.10 5.87
C ALA A 142 -4.70 -6.60 5.64
N ARG A 143 -4.32 -5.73 6.59
CA ARG A 143 -4.54 -4.27 6.54
C ARG A 143 -3.24 -3.45 6.51
N LEU A 144 -2.17 -3.95 7.10
CA LEU A 144 -0.92 -3.21 7.25
C LEU A 144 0.14 -3.68 6.26
N ILE A 145 0.89 -2.72 5.72
CA ILE A 145 1.99 -2.93 4.80
C ILE A 145 3.24 -2.32 5.41
N GLY A 146 4.20 -3.16 5.81
CA GLY A 146 5.41 -2.68 6.47
C GLY A 146 6.44 -2.15 5.49
N PHE A 147 6.90 -0.93 5.71
CA PHE A 147 8.11 -0.38 5.09
C PHE A 147 9.24 -0.40 6.12
N CYS A 148 10.44 -0.68 5.63
CA CYS A 148 11.64 -0.63 6.44
C CYS A 148 12.16 0.80 6.55
N ARG A 149 13.07 1.02 7.49
CA ARG A 149 13.87 2.23 7.61
C ARG A 149 15.33 1.84 7.72
N VAL A 150 16.21 2.63 7.10
CA VAL A 150 17.67 2.49 7.22
C VAL A 150 18.28 3.87 7.43
N ASP A 151 19.46 3.95 8.07
CA ASP A 151 20.27 5.15 8.12
C ASP A 151 21.41 5.05 7.09
N PRO A 152 21.40 5.85 6.00
CA PRO A 152 22.52 5.87 5.06
C PRO A 152 23.87 6.11 5.73
N LEU A 153 23.91 6.86 6.83
CA LEU A 153 25.13 7.15 7.59
C LEU A 153 25.65 5.94 8.38
N ASP A 154 24.91 4.84 8.52
CA ASP A 154 25.48 3.58 9.01
C ASP A 154 26.63 3.10 8.10
N GLY A 155 26.62 3.55 6.84
CA GLY A 155 27.69 3.40 5.86
C GLY A 155 29.05 3.96 6.31
N SER A 156 29.05 5.08 7.04
CA SER A 156 30.26 5.71 7.56
C SER A 156 30.56 5.31 9.02
N LYS A 157 29.53 4.96 9.79
CA LYS A 157 29.64 4.60 11.22
C LYS A 157 30.09 3.16 11.46
N ILE A 158 29.63 2.22 10.61
CA ILE A 158 29.80 0.78 10.82
C ILE A 158 30.62 0.16 9.70
N SER A 159 30.09 0.16 8.48
CA SER A 159 30.75 -0.31 7.27
C SER A 159 30.06 0.26 6.06
N LYS A 160 30.79 0.45 4.96
CA LYS A 160 30.26 1.07 3.73
C LYS A 160 28.94 0.46 3.24
N GLU A 161 28.73 -0.84 3.49
CA GLU A 161 27.57 -1.59 3.02
C GLU A 161 26.52 -1.84 4.12
N SER A 162 26.66 -1.27 5.31
CA SER A 162 25.77 -1.58 6.45
C SER A 162 24.31 -1.21 6.19
N ALA A 163 24.04 -0.02 5.63
CA ALA A 163 22.68 0.40 5.29
C ALA A 163 22.07 -0.47 4.18
N VAL A 164 22.86 -0.84 3.17
CA VAL A 164 22.46 -1.72 2.05
C VAL A 164 22.15 -3.13 2.57
N LYS A 165 22.97 -3.68 3.46
CA LYS A 165 22.74 -4.99 4.09
C LYS A 165 21.51 -5.01 4.98
N GLU A 166 21.25 -3.93 5.71
CA GLU A 166 20.02 -3.80 6.50
C GLU A 166 18.79 -3.75 5.59
N LEU A 167 18.84 -3.02 4.48
CA LEU A 167 17.78 -3.04 3.48
C LEU A 167 17.55 -4.46 2.93
N ASP A 168 18.62 -5.18 2.59
CA ASP A 168 18.54 -6.57 2.11
C ASP A 168 17.94 -7.53 3.13
N TYR A 169 18.27 -7.34 4.41
CA TYR A 169 17.69 -8.09 5.50
C TYR A 169 16.19 -7.79 5.65
N ALA A 170 15.84 -6.50 5.70
CA ALA A 170 14.48 -6.05 5.90
C ALA A 170 13.54 -6.49 4.75
N ILE A 171 14.01 -6.43 3.51
CA ILE A 171 13.22 -6.86 2.35
C ILE A 171 13.28 -8.39 2.20
N GLY A 172 14.48 -8.97 2.10
CA GLY A 172 14.65 -10.37 1.76
C GLY A 172 14.39 -11.35 2.90
N THR A 173 14.46 -10.92 4.16
CA THR A 173 14.25 -11.81 5.32
C THR A 173 12.94 -11.49 6.03
N LEU A 174 12.70 -10.21 6.34
CA LEU A 174 11.49 -9.82 7.06
C LEU A 174 10.26 -9.75 6.14
N GLY A 175 10.45 -9.45 4.86
CA GLY A 175 9.37 -9.32 3.87
C GLY A 175 8.72 -7.94 3.84
N LEU A 176 9.43 -6.90 4.32
CA LEU A 176 8.98 -5.50 4.21
C LEU A 176 8.94 -5.08 2.74
N ARG A 177 8.09 -4.11 2.37
CA ARG A 177 7.72 -3.83 0.97
C ARG A 177 8.06 -2.43 0.46
N GLY A 178 8.78 -1.64 1.26
CA GLY A 178 9.20 -0.30 0.90
C GLY A 178 10.23 0.24 1.87
N LEU A 179 10.72 1.44 1.61
CA LEU A 179 11.75 2.10 2.40
C LEU A 179 11.32 3.52 2.77
N LYS A 180 11.48 3.89 4.05
CA LYS A 180 11.40 5.28 4.53
C LYS A 180 12.79 5.82 4.82
N LEU A 181 13.06 7.02 4.33
CA LEU A 181 14.22 7.82 4.65
C LEU A 181 13.76 9.16 5.24
N HIS A 182 14.46 9.65 6.25
CA HIS A 182 14.13 10.87 6.96
C HIS A 182 15.37 11.74 7.16
N PRO A 183 15.77 12.52 6.12
CA PRO A 183 17.00 13.32 6.15
C PRO A 183 17.16 14.21 7.38
N LEU A 184 16.07 14.87 7.82
CA LEU A 184 16.12 15.76 8.99
C LEU A 184 16.36 15.00 10.30
N ALA A 185 15.53 14.00 10.62
CA ALA A 185 15.66 13.25 11.87
C ALA A 185 16.91 12.36 11.93
N GLN A 186 17.44 11.95 10.77
CA GLN A 186 18.68 11.17 10.66
C GLN A 186 19.92 12.04 10.41
N LEU A 187 19.76 13.37 10.41
CA LEU A 187 20.84 14.36 10.31
C LEU A 187 21.72 14.24 9.06
N PHE A 188 21.11 13.94 7.90
CA PHE A 188 21.81 13.85 6.61
C PHE A 188 21.24 14.77 5.52
N VAL A 189 20.52 15.84 5.88
CA VAL A 189 19.95 16.82 4.91
C VAL A 189 20.99 17.38 3.94
N ASP A 190 22.24 17.56 4.40
CA ASP A 190 23.33 18.06 3.57
C ASP A 190 24.08 16.97 2.80
N ALA A 191 23.84 15.71 3.12
CA ALA A 191 24.42 14.52 2.51
C ALA A 191 23.38 13.68 1.74
N ILE A 192 22.23 14.27 1.38
CA ILE A 192 21.19 13.57 0.59
C ILE A 192 21.77 13.09 -0.74
N GLU A 193 22.61 13.90 -1.39
CA GLU A 193 23.18 13.63 -2.72
C GLU A 193 24.47 12.78 -2.67
N ASP A 194 24.90 12.32 -1.48
CA ASP A 194 26.15 11.60 -1.32
C ASP A 194 26.08 10.11 -1.74
N ASP A 195 27.25 9.50 -2.01
CA ASP A 195 27.41 8.09 -2.44
C ASP A 195 26.69 7.09 -1.52
N LEU A 196 26.65 7.33 -0.21
CA LEU A 196 25.98 6.44 0.74
C LEU A 196 24.47 6.38 0.52
N THR A 197 23.83 7.54 0.27
CA THR A 197 22.40 7.60 -0.02
C THR A 197 22.11 7.04 -1.42
N ALA A 198 22.96 7.35 -2.41
CA ALA A 198 22.85 6.80 -3.75
C ALA A 198 22.91 5.26 -3.79
N ARG A 199 23.75 4.63 -2.97
CA ARG A 199 23.80 3.16 -2.83
C ARG A 199 22.50 2.58 -2.30
N VAL A 200 21.92 3.18 -1.27
CA VAL A 200 20.63 2.75 -0.72
C VAL A 200 19.52 2.89 -1.77
N MET A 201 19.49 4.01 -2.50
CA MET A 201 18.52 4.26 -3.56
C MET A 201 18.64 3.28 -4.73
N LYS A 202 19.87 3.03 -5.20
CA LYS A 202 20.14 2.00 -6.21
C LYS A 202 19.63 0.65 -5.73
N ARG A 203 19.93 0.27 -4.48
CA ARG A 203 19.50 -1.02 -3.94
C ARG A 203 17.99 -1.13 -3.81
N ALA A 204 17.30 -0.05 -3.45
CA ALA A 204 15.84 -0.02 -3.45
C ALA A 204 15.25 -0.22 -4.86
N ALA A 205 15.87 0.36 -5.90
CA ALA A 205 15.48 0.14 -7.29
C ALA A 205 15.71 -1.32 -7.73
N GLU A 206 16.83 -1.95 -7.36
CA GLU A 206 17.09 -3.37 -7.64
C GLU A 206 16.06 -4.31 -6.98
N TRP A 207 15.47 -3.91 -5.85
CA TRP A 207 14.37 -4.62 -5.19
C TRP A 207 12.98 -4.26 -5.73
N CYS A 208 12.90 -3.30 -6.66
CA CYS A 208 11.66 -2.72 -7.19
C CYS A 208 10.71 -2.29 -6.07
N ILE A 209 11.23 -1.57 -5.05
CA ILE A 209 10.42 -1.06 -3.94
C ILE A 209 10.31 0.47 -3.96
N PRO A 210 9.17 1.03 -3.52
CA PRO A 210 9.03 2.46 -3.35
C PRO A 210 9.87 2.99 -2.17
N VAL A 211 10.43 4.17 -2.35
CA VAL A 211 11.15 4.92 -1.32
C VAL A 211 10.40 6.20 -0.99
N ILE A 212 10.02 6.41 0.27
CA ILE A 212 9.43 7.66 0.74
C ILE A 212 10.48 8.46 1.53
N PHE A 213 10.66 9.73 1.14
CA PHE A 213 11.51 10.68 1.85
C PHE A 213 10.67 11.64 2.68
N ASP A 214 11.04 11.82 3.94
CA ASP A 214 10.61 12.99 4.71
C ASP A 214 11.09 14.28 4.03
N THR A 215 10.17 15.10 3.54
CA THR A 215 10.50 16.26 2.71
C THR A 215 9.91 17.52 3.34
N ARG A 216 10.74 18.26 4.10
CA ARG A 216 10.29 19.39 4.93
C ARG A 216 10.20 20.72 4.19
N ASN A 217 10.81 20.82 3.01
CA ASN A 217 10.78 22.01 2.18
C ASN A 217 11.16 21.70 0.72
N ILE A 218 10.95 22.68 -0.15
CA ILE A 218 11.27 22.57 -1.57
C ILE A 218 12.76 22.35 -1.87
N ASN A 219 13.68 22.86 -1.05
CA ASN A 219 15.12 22.62 -1.26
C ASN A 219 15.48 21.16 -1.02
N THR A 220 14.85 20.52 -0.04
CA THR A 220 14.99 19.07 0.20
C THR A 220 14.46 18.27 -1.00
N ALA A 221 13.31 18.66 -1.55
CA ALA A 221 12.75 18.04 -2.75
C ALA A 221 13.68 18.15 -3.97
N ILE A 222 14.37 19.29 -4.14
CA ILE A 222 15.36 19.49 -5.21
C ILE A 222 16.56 18.56 -5.03
N LYS A 223 17.13 18.45 -3.82
CA LYS A 223 18.24 17.52 -3.55
C LYS A 223 17.83 16.06 -3.82
N ILE A 224 16.61 15.67 -3.45
CA ILE A 224 16.07 14.34 -3.75
C ILE A 224 15.92 14.13 -5.26
N GLN A 225 15.43 15.13 -6.01
CA GLN A 225 15.36 15.06 -7.47
C GLN A 225 16.74 14.85 -8.09
N ASN A 226 17.76 15.61 -7.65
CA ASN A 226 19.12 15.47 -8.14
C ASN A 226 19.69 14.07 -7.88
N LEU A 227 19.50 13.54 -6.67
CA LEU A 227 19.86 12.18 -6.31
C LEU A 227 19.17 11.14 -7.22
N VAL A 228 17.88 11.31 -7.48
CA VAL A 228 17.11 10.42 -8.38
C VAL A 228 17.69 10.46 -9.80
N SER A 229 17.97 11.65 -10.33
CA SER A 229 18.60 11.81 -11.64
C SER A 229 19.96 11.12 -11.70
N GLN A 230 20.82 11.36 -10.71
CA GLN A 230 22.13 10.74 -10.61
C GLN A 230 22.05 9.20 -10.61
N VAL A 231 21.21 8.62 -9.75
CA VAL A 231 21.08 7.15 -9.65
C VAL A 231 20.60 6.54 -10.97
N ARG A 232 19.71 7.23 -11.69
CA ARG A 232 19.19 6.78 -12.99
C ARG A 232 20.22 6.92 -14.12
N GLU A 233 20.98 8.01 -14.14
CA GLU A 233 22.07 8.22 -15.08
C GLU A 233 23.18 7.19 -14.90
N ASP A 234 23.55 6.89 -13.66
CA ASP A 234 24.55 5.88 -13.31
C ASP A 234 24.04 4.45 -13.54
N ASN A 235 22.72 4.23 -13.52
CA ASN A 235 22.09 2.91 -13.64
C ASN A 235 20.85 2.92 -14.57
N PRO A 236 21.01 3.13 -15.89
CA PRO A 236 19.88 3.31 -16.81
C PRO A 236 18.90 2.13 -16.82
N SER A 237 19.38 0.91 -16.61
CA SER A 237 18.56 -0.30 -16.57
C SER A 237 17.55 -0.34 -15.41
N LEU A 238 17.77 0.44 -14.35
CA LEU A 238 16.91 0.51 -13.16
C LEU A 238 15.96 1.70 -13.19
N SER A 239 16.00 2.51 -14.25
CA SER A 239 15.25 3.79 -14.30
C SER A 239 13.74 3.63 -14.13
N ASN A 240 13.16 2.53 -14.61
CA ASN A 240 11.73 2.28 -14.48
C ASN A 240 11.34 1.70 -13.12
N ASP A 241 12.29 1.10 -12.40
CA ASP A 241 12.10 0.44 -11.11
C ASP A 241 12.26 1.41 -9.93
N LEU A 242 12.96 2.54 -10.14
CA LEU A 242 13.10 3.57 -9.13
C LEU A 242 11.78 4.35 -8.96
N LYS A 243 11.20 4.29 -7.76
CA LYS A 243 10.00 5.04 -7.37
C LYS A 243 10.24 5.79 -6.07
N VAL A 244 10.07 7.11 -6.11
CA VAL A 244 10.37 8.02 -5.00
C VAL A 244 9.17 8.87 -4.66
N VAL A 245 8.82 8.91 -3.38
CA VAL A 245 7.69 9.67 -2.85
C VAL A 245 8.23 10.80 -1.97
N LEU A 246 7.83 12.03 -2.28
CA LEU A 246 8.09 13.22 -1.47
C LEU A 246 6.97 13.37 -0.46
N ALA A 247 7.23 13.01 0.80
CA ALA A 247 6.27 13.22 1.88
C ALA A 247 5.87 14.70 1.97
N HIS A 248 4.62 14.93 2.38
CA HIS A 248 4.04 16.26 2.58
C HIS A 248 4.05 17.18 1.35
N CYS A 249 4.24 16.64 0.15
CA CYS A 249 4.47 17.42 -1.07
C CYS A 249 5.55 18.50 -0.87
N GLY A 250 6.58 18.20 -0.07
CA GLY A 250 7.64 19.15 0.27
C GLY A 250 7.19 20.36 1.10
N MET A 251 6.01 20.31 1.74
CA MET A 251 5.38 21.37 2.54
C MET A 251 5.27 22.73 1.83
N ASN A 252 5.21 22.73 0.49
CA ASN A 252 5.19 23.96 -0.32
C ASN A 252 4.27 23.80 -1.55
N PRO A 253 2.95 23.59 -1.36
CA PRO A 253 2.02 23.40 -2.46
C PRO A 253 1.96 24.61 -3.40
N GLY A 254 2.24 25.83 -2.92
CA GLY A 254 2.29 27.03 -3.78
C GLY A 254 3.54 27.14 -4.67
N ASP A 255 4.57 26.31 -4.48
CA ASP A 255 5.84 26.46 -5.20
C ASP A 255 5.81 25.73 -6.55
N SER A 256 5.93 26.48 -7.64
CA SER A 256 5.96 25.94 -9.01
C SER A 256 7.04 24.87 -9.24
N ARG A 257 8.14 24.88 -8.47
CA ARG A 257 9.23 23.90 -8.59
C ARG A 257 8.78 22.51 -8.17
N LEU A 258 7.84 22.39 -7.22
CA LEU A 258 7.27 21.10 -6.81
C LEU A 258 6.68 20.37 -8.02
N TYR A 259 5.82 21.04 -8.78
CA TYR A 259 5.16 20.44 -9.94
C TYR A 259 6.11 20.12 -11.08
N ARG A 260 7.23 20.85 -11.20
CA ARG A 260 8.31 20.48 -12.13
C ARG A 260 8.99 19.19 -11.70
N ILE A 261 9.18 18.99 -10.39
CA ILE A 261 9.75 17.75 -9.83
C ILE A 261 8.77 16.58 -10.04
N LEU A 262 7.48 16.78 -9.76
CA LEU A 262 6.45 15.74 -9.90
C LEU A 262 6.17 15.30 -11.35
N ARG A 263 6.65 16.04 -12.35
CA ARG A 263 6.62 15.59 -13.75
C ARG A 263 7.61 14.45 -14.02
N ASP A 264 8.62 14.26 -13.18
CA ASP A 264 9.54 13.13 -13.33
C ASP A 264 8.78 11.80 -13.15
N PRO A 265 8.87 10.84 -14.08
CA PRO A 265 8.16 9.55 -13.99
C PRO A 265 8.50 8.75 -12.71
N ALA A 266 9.66 8.96 -12.10
CA ALA A 266 10.08 8.29 -10.88
C ALA A 266 9.57 8.97 -9.60
N ILE A 267 9.11 10.23 -9.65
CA ILE A 267 8.79 11.03 -8.47
C ILE A 267 7.29 11.26 -8.31
N TYR A 268 6.82 11.17 -7.07
CA TYR A 268 5.44 11.32 -6.63
C TYR A 268 5.38 12.20 -5.38
N GLY A 269 4.23 12.81 -5.10
CA GLY A 269 3.97 13.60 -3.89
C GLY A 269 2.99 12.89 -2.97
N GLU A 270 3.18 13.00 -1.67
CA GLU A 270 2.27 12.44 -0.66
C GLU A 270 1.73 13.57 0.23
N THR A 271 0.45 13.53 0.59
CA THR A 271 -0.30 14.74 1.00
C THR A 271 -0.38 15.00 2.50
N SER A 272 0.17 14.13 3.34
CA SER A 272 0.14 14.32 4.79
C SER A 272 0.68 15.69 5.20
N SER A 273 0.22 16.21 6.33
CA SER A 273 0.49 17.57 6.83
C SER A 273 -0.15 18.76 6.09
N LEU A 274 -0.64 18.57 4.87
CA LEU A 274 -1.37 19.63 4.15
C LEU A 274 -2.74 19.87 4.81
N HIS A 275 -3.12 21.13 4.94
CA HIS A 275 -4.36 21.51 5.64
C HIS A 275 -4.92 22.84 5.13
N GLY A 276 -6.22 23.06 5.31
CA GLY A 276 -6.88 24.29 4.90
C GLY A 276 -6.57 24.68 3.44
N LYS A 277 -6.04 25.90 3.23
CA LYS A 277 -5.80 26.47 1.89
C LYS A 277 -4.69 25.78 1.10
N ASP A 278 -3.84 24.99 1.75
CA ASP A 278 -2.78 24.24 1.07
C ASP A 278 -3.35 23.17 0.13
N ILE A 279 -4.50 22.61 0.46
CA ILE A 279 -5.13 21.49 -0.26
C ILE A 279 -5.68 21.95 -1.63
N PRO A 280 -6.54 22.98 -1.73
CA PRO A 280 -6.98 23.49 -3.04
C PRO A 280 -5.80 23.93 -3.92
N VAL A 281 -4.83 24.64 -3.34
CA VAL A 281 -3.64 25.11 -4.07
C VAL A 281 -2.85 23.94 -4.66
N LEU A 282 -2.67 22.85 -3.92
CA LEU A 282 -2.00 21.65 -4.42
C LEU A 282 -2.69 21.13 -5.69
N PHE A 283 -4.01 20.91 -5.62
CA PHE A 283 -4.75 20.23 -6.67
C PHE A 283 -4.95 21.10 -7.92
N GLU A 284 -5.20 22.40 -7.74
CA GLU A 284 -5.28 23.35 -8.85
C GLU A 284 -3.96 23.44 -9.60
N MET A 285 -2.84 23.62 -8.88
CA MET A 285 -1.54 23.71 -9.51
C MET A 285 -1.08 22.37 -10.10
N ALA A 286 -1.44 21.23 -9.48
CA ALA A 286 -1.16 19.91 -10.04
C ALA A 286 -1.87 19.71 -11.38
N GLN A 287 -3.16 20.00 -11.46
CA GLN A 287 -3.93 19.91 -12.70
C GLN A 287 -3.38 20.86 -13.79
N GLU A 288 -3.03 22.10 -13.42
CA GLU A 288 -2.52 23.09 -14.36
C GLU A 288 -1.12 22.68 -14.90
N ARG A 289 -0.25 22.21 -14.01
CA ARG A 289 1.20 22.15 -14.24
C ARG A 289 1.75 20.75 -14.45
N ILE A 290 1.11 19.69 -13.97
CA ILE A 290 1.57 18.32 -14.24
C ILE A 290 0.92 17.87 -15.55
N ARG A 291 1.63 18.13 -16.66
CA ARG A 291 1.23 17.67 -18.00
C ARG A 291 2.18 16.57 -18.43
N ILE A 292 1.72 15.33 -18.33
CA ILE A 292 2.44 14.14 -18.75
C ILE A 292 1.64 13.53 -19.92
N MET A 293 2.30 13.27 -21.05
CA MET A 293 1.61 12.72 -22.21
C MET A 293 1.02 11.34 -21.87
N GLY A 294 -0.30 11.21 -22.01
CA GLY A 294 -1.00 9.94 -21.78
C GLY A 294 -1.27 9.59 -20.31
N GLU A 295 -0.92 10.45 -19.35
CA GLU A 295 -1.17 10.21 -17.92
C GLU A 295 -1.92 11.36 -17.26
N SER A 296 -2.79 11.04 -16.29
CA SER A 296 -3.47 12.05 -15.47
C SER A 296 -2.51 12.63 -14.43
N TRP A 297 -2.63 13.92 -14.15
CA TRP A 297 -1.90 14.58 -13.04
C TRP A 297 -2.16 13.88 -11.71
N SER A 298 -3.34 13.29 -11.53
CA SER A 298 -3.74 12.58 -10.31
C SER A 298 -2.88 11.36 -10.05
N ASN A 299 -2.25 10.76 -11.07
CA ASN A 299 -1.34 9.61 -10.92
C ASN A 299 -0.07 9.95 -10.10
N LYS A 300 0.19 11.23 -9.82
CA LYS A 300 1.39 11.72 -9.13
C LYS A 300 1.21 12.03 -7.66
N ILE A 301 0.00 11.89 -7.12
CA ILE A 301 -0.34 12.34 -5.76
C ILE A 301 -0.90 11.18 -4.96
N LEU A 302 -0.38 10.96 -3.75
CA LEU A 302 -0.80 9.91 -2.84
C LEU A 302 -1.39 10.50 -1.57
N PHE A 303 -2.43 9.85 -1.06
CA PHE A 303 -2.96 10.12 0.27
C PHE A 303 -2.06 9.53 1.38
N GLY A 304 -1.92 10.27 2.48
CA GLY A 304 -1.33 9.77 3.72
C GLY A 304 -1.60 10.71 4.89
N THR A 305 -1.43 10.21 6.11
CA THR A 305 -1.85 10.91 7.33
C THR A 305 -0.70 11.52 8.14
N ASP A 306 0.49 10.93 8.09
CA ASP A 306 1.61 11.20 9.01
C ASP A 306 1.20 11.02 10.49
N TYR A 307 0.25 10.11 10.75
CA TYR A 307 -0.11 9.75 12.12
C TYR A 307 1.10 9.06 12.79
N SER A 308 1.45 9.40 14.01
CA SER A 308 0.65 10.06 15.05
C SER A 308 0.89 11.54 15.28
N PHE A 309 1.72 12.18 14.45
CA PHE A 309 2.06 13.59 14.65
C PHE A 309 0.91 14.52 14.25
N LEU A 310 0.15 14.11 13.24
CA LEU A 310 -0.94 14.87 12.64
C LEU A 310 -2.16 13.95 12.46
N SER A 311 -3.36 14.47 12.69
CA SER A 311 -4.57 13.63 12.78
C SER A 311 -5.74 14.16 11.96
N VAL A 312 -6.20 15.39 12.22
CA VAL A 312 -7.44 15.92 11.62
C VAL A 312 -7.27 16.34 10.16
N GLN A 313 -6.05 16.68 9.74
CA GLN A 313 -5.77 17.24 8.41
C GLN A 313 -6.10 16.27 7.26
N ALA A 314 -6.02 14.97 7.52
CA ALA A 314 -6.44 13.94 6.58
C ALA A 314 -7.92 14.07 6.20
N ILE A 315 -8.77 14.56 7.11
CA ILE A 315 -10.19 14.80 6.87
C ILE A 315 -10.38 15.91 5.86
N ASP A 316 -9.68 17.04 6.02
CA ASP A 316 -9.77 18.18 5.10
C ASP A 316 -9.53 17.72 3.67
N LEU A 317 -8.54 16.86 3.47
CA LEU A 317 -8.21 16.35 2.15
C LEU A 317 -9.26 15.35 1.62
N ILE A 318 -9.67 14.37 2.43
CA ILE A 318 -10.71 13.40 2.01
C ILE A 318 -11.98 14.15 1.63
N LEU A 319 -12.44 15.08 2.47
CA LEU A 319 -13.64 15.87 2.19
C LEU A 319 -13.47 16.78 0.98
N PHE A 320 -12.31 17.44 0.80
CA PHE A 320 -12.05 18.29 -0.35
C PHE A 320 -12.23 17.52 -1.67
N LEU A 321 -11.71 16.30 -1.76
CA LEU A 321 -11.84 15.42 -2.93
C LEU A 321 -13.31 15.09 -3.30
N LEU A 322 -14.25 15.29 -2.38
CA LEU A 322 -15.68 15.05 -2.57
C LEU A 322 -16.48 16.33 -2.88
N THR A 323 -15.85 17.50 -2.89
CA THR A 323 -16.51 18.79 -3.14
C THR A 323 -16.59 19.14 -4.62
N HIS A 324 -17.38 20.17 -4.94
CA HIS A 324 -17.41 20.78 -6.28
C HIS A 324 -16.16 21.60 -6.62
N GLU A 325 -15.32 21.92 -5.62
CA GLU A 325 -14.07 22.65 -5.81
C GLU A 325 -12.92 21.74 -6.24
N PHE A 326 -13.03 20.43 -6.01
CA PHE A 326 -12.03 19.48 -6.47
C PHE A 326 -11.97 19.51 -8.01
N PRO A 327 -10.79 19.81 -8.61
CA PRO A 327 -10.68 19.96 -10.05
C PRO A 327 -10.75 18.65 -10.84
N GLY A 328 -10.65 17.50 -10.17
CA GLY A 328 -10.62 16.17 -10.78
C GLY A 328 -11.98 15.47 -10.85
N THR A 329 -11.95 14.24 -11.34
CA THR A 329 -13.10 13.32 -11.38
C THR A 329 -13.15 12.40 -10.15
N LEU A 330 -14.23 11.66 -9.97
CA LEU A 330 -14.28 10.65 -8.91
C LEU A 330 -13.20 9.57 -9.08
N ALA A 331 -12.85 9.23 -10.33
CA ALA A 331 -11.74 8.33 -10.64
C ALA A 331 -10.37 8.89 -10.21
N ASP A 332 -10.15 10.20 -10.38
CA ASP A 332 -8.94 10.87 -9.89
C ASP A 332 -8.87 10.81 -8.36
N ALA A 333 -10.00 11.03 -7.67
CA ALA A 333 -10.08 10.90 -6.22
C ALA A 333 -9.73 9.47 -5.75
N GLN A 334 -10.27 8.43 -6.40
CA GLN A 334 -9.95 7.03 -6.08
C GLN A 334 -8.47 6.68 -6.34
N LYS A 335 -7.86 7.25 -7.39
CA LYS A 335 -6.41 7.09 -7.65
C LYS A 335 -5.57 7.72 -6.52
N ILE A 336 -5.91 8.94 -6.12
CA ILE A 336 -5.20 9.65 -5.04
C ILE A 336 -5.35 8.92 -3.70
N LEU A 337 -6.57 8.49 -3.38
CA LEU A 337 -6.90 7.83 -2.11
C LEU A 337 -6.32 6.41 -2.01
N ALA A 338 -6.15 5.68 -3.11
CA ALA A 338 -5.61 4.32 -3.05
C ALA A 338 -4.84 3.87 -4.29
N GLY A 339 -5.34 4.17 -5.49
CA GLY A 339 -4.82 3.53 -6.71
C GLY A 339 -3.32 3.74 -6.93
N ASN A 340 -2.82 4.94 -6.65
CA ASN A 340 -1.40 5.26 -6.76
C ASN A 340 -0.56 4.51 -5.71
N ALA A 341 -1.03 4.43 -4.46
CA ALA A 341 -0.35 3.68 -3.41
C ALA A 341 -0.23 2.19 -3.75
N LEU A 342 -1.32 1.58 -4.21
CA LEU A 342 -1.34 0.17 -4.60
C LEU A 342 -0.47 -0.08 -5.85
N THR A 343 -0.48 0.84 -6.81
CA THR A 343 0.36 0.80 -8.02
C THR A 343 1.86 0.95 -7.70
N LEU A 344 2.22 1.74 -6.70
CA LEU A 344 3.62 1.88 -6.27
C LEU A 344 4.14 0.68 -5.50
N ILE A 345 3.30 0.05 -4.68
CA ILE A 345 3.69 -1.14 -3.91
C ILE A 345 3.74 -2.36 -4.82
N ASN A 346 2.68 -2.57 -5.61
CA ASN A 346 2.49 -3.50 -6.75
C ASN A 346 3.40 -4.73 -6.82
N ARG A 347 3.62 -5.38 -5.69
CA ARG A 347 4.39 -6.61 -5.59
C ARG A 347 3.75 -7.50 -4.52
N PRO A 348 3.54 -8.79 -4.82
CA PRO A 348 3.18 -9.75 -3.78
C PRO A 348 4.22 -9.75 -2.67
N PHE A 349 3.80 -10.05 -1.44
CA PHE A 349 4.75 -10.29 -0.35
C PHE A 349 5.66 -11.46 -0.73
N PHE A 350 6.97 -11.32 -0.52
CA PHE A 350 7.87 -12.46 -0.58
C PHE A 350 9.03 -12.28 0.39
N SER A 351 9.67 -13.39 0.71
CA SER A 351 10.95 -13.46 1.40
C SER A 351 11.86 -14.48 0.71
N LYS A 352 13.11 -14.61 1.17
CA LYS A 352 14.06 -15.62 0.72
C LYS A 352 13.77 -17.01 1.33
N SER A 353 12.58 -17.22 1.92
CA SER A 353 12.10 -18.52 2.40
C SER A 353 12.04 -19.52 1.25
N LYS A 354 12.14 -20.83 1.51
CA LYS A 354 11.94 -21.83 0.45
C LYS A 354 10.50 -21.78 -0.04
N THR A 355 10.29 -21.94 -1.34
CA THR A 355 8.94 -22.01 -1.91
C THR A 355 8.68 -23.37 -2.57
N ILE A 356 7.44 -23.59 -2.99
CA ILE A 356 7.06 -24.81 -3.72
C ILE A 356 7.78 -24.85 -5.08
N THR A 357 8.03 -26.05 -5.61
CA THR A 357 8.73 -26.21 -6.89
C THR A 357 7.80 -26.17 -8.09
N LYS A 358 6.50 -26.47 -7.89
CA LYS A 358 5.49 -26.50 -8.94
C LYS A 358 4.18 -25.94 -8.38
N SER A 359 3.56 -25.07 -9.16
CA SER A 359 2.26 -24.48 -8.90
C SER A 359 1.16 -25.50 -9.16
N GLN A 360 0.03 -25.33 -8.48
CA GLN A 360 -1.11 -26.24 -8.57
C GLN A 360 -2.41 -25.43 -8.56
N GLN A 361 -3.31 -25.70 -9.49
CA GLN A 361 -4.61 -25.03 -9.56
C GLN A 361 -5.75 -25.98 -9.23
N TYR A 362 -6.75 -25.47 -8.51
CA TYR A 362 -8.01 -26.13 -8.23
C TYR A 362 -9.16 -25.27 -8.75
N SER A 363 -10.12 -25.88 -9.43
CA SER A 363 -11.32 -25.22 -9.96
C SER A 363 -12.58 -25.78 -9.31
N PHE A 364 -13.48 -24.87 -8.94
CA PHE A 364 -14.74 -25.13 -8.24
C PHE A 364 -15.89 -24.43 -8.98
N SER A 365 -17.10 -24.93 -8.78
CA SER A 365 -18.33 -24.23 -9.16
C SER A 365 -18.54 -22.96 -8.32
N TYR A 366 -19.26 -21.96 -8.85
CA TYR A 366 -19.44 -20.65 -8.20
C TYR A 366 -20.11 -20.69 -6.82
N ASP A 367 -21.03 -21.63 -6.60
CA ASP A 367 -21.68 -21.85 -5.29
C ASP A 367 -20.69 -22.20 -4.17
N ARG A 368 -19.43 -22.48 -4.52
CA ARG A 368 -18.33 -22.73 -3.59
C ARG A 368 -17.53 -21.47 -3.22
N ALA A 369 -17.84 -20.29 -3.76
CA ALA A 369 -17.12 -19.04 -3.45
C ALA A 369 -17.08 -18.76 -1.94
N GLU A 370 -18.25 -18.75 -1.31
CA GLU A 370 -18.36 -18.48 0.13
C GLU A 370 -17.73 -19.60 0.98
N PRO A 371 -18.01 -20.89 0.72
CA PRO A 371 -17.29 -21.99 1.38
C PRO A 371 -15.76 -21.94 1.25
N ILE A 372 -15.21 -21.46 0.12
CA ILE A 372 -13.76 -21.30 -0.06
C ILE A 372 -13.21 -20.18 0.83
N LYS A 373 -13.92 -19.05 0.94
CA LYS A 373 -13.53 -17.96 1.85
C LYS A 373 -13.47 -18.43 3.29
N GLU A 374 -14.50 -19.14 3.76
CA GLU A 374 -14.49 -19.76 5.09
C GLU A 374 -13.33 -20.75 5.28
N PHE A 375 -13.03 -21.56 4.26
CA PHE A 375 -11.90 -22.48 4.28
C PHE A 375 -10.57 -21.75 4.41
N LEU A 376 -10.35 -20.67 3.64
CA LEU A 376 -9.14 -19.86 3.71
C LEU A 376 -8.99 -19.21 5.09
N ILE A 377 -10.07 -18.67 5.66
CA ILE A 377 -10.06 -18.15 7.03
C ILE A 377 -9.60 -19.24 8.00
N LYS A 378 -10.20 -20.44 7.96
CA LYS A 378 -9.77 -21.58 8.81
C LYS A 378 -8.30 -21.93 8.63
N LEU A 379 -7.78 -21.85 7.40
CA LEU A 379 -6.37 -22.07 7.10
C LEU A 379 -5.48 -20.99 7.74
N PHE A 380 -5.86 -19.72 7.67
CA PHE A 380 -5.14 -18.59 8.27
C PHE A 380 -5.12 -18.62 9.81
N LEU A 381 -5.97 -19.43 10.43
CA LEU A 381 -6.00 -19.62 11.89
C LEU A 381 -5.04 -20.69 12.39
N LYS A 382 -4.44 -21.51 11.49
CA LYS A 382 -3.51 -22.58 11.88
C LYS A 382 -2.32 -22.03 12.64
N LYS A 383 -1.85 -22.79 13.65
CA LYS A 383 -0.82 -22.30 14.57
C LYS A 383 0.57 -22.20 13.94
N ASP A 384 0.90 -22.98 12.92
CA ASP A 384 2.28 -23.05 12.40
C ASP A 384 2.50 -22.24 11.10
N ILE A 385 1.43 -21.60 10.62
CA ILE A 385 1.39 -20.81 9.39
C ILE A 385 0.93 -19.41 9.76
N ASP A 386 1.71 -18.41 9.36
CA ASP A 386 1.30 -17.02 9.44
C ASP A 386 0.80 -16.57 8.05
N LEU A 387 -0.36 -15.90 8.02
CA LEU A 387 -0.77 -15.09 6.87
C LEU A 387 0.13 -13.85 6.83
N ALA A 388 1.07 -13.80 5.89
CA ALA A 388 2.06 -12.74 5.78
C ALA A 388 1.56 -11.51 5.00
N SER A 389 0.65 -11.72 4.05
CA SER A 389 -0.13 -10.65 3.41
C SER A 389 -1.46 -11.19 2.87
N LEU A 390 -2.44 -10.32 2.67
CA LEU A 390 -3.68 -10.62 1.94
C LEU A 390 -3.94 -9.53 0.89
N ASP A 391 -3.27 -9.57 -0.25
CA ASP A 391 -3.32 -8.51 -1.25
C ASP A 391 -4.50 -8.68 -2.23
N VAL A 392 -4.96 -7.57 -2.78
CA VAL A 392 -5.93 -7.50 -3.87
C VAL A 392 -5.18 -7.30 -5.18
N MET A 393 -5.70 -7.85 -6.28
CA MET A 393 -5.24 -7.47 -7.60
C MET A 393 -5.83 -6.11 -8.00
N ILE A 394 -5.08 -5.36 -8.82
CA ILE A 394 -5.44 -4.03 -9.32
C ILE A 394 -5.32 -4.00 -10.85
N PRO A 395 -5.97 -3.05 -11.55
CA PRO A 395 -5.72 -2.81 -12.95
C PRO A 395 -4.29 -2.26 -13.16
N PRO A 396 -3.72 -2.42 -14.37
CA PRO A 396 -2.52 -1.71 -14.77
C PRO A 396 -2.61 -0.20 -14.52
N SER A 397 -1.46 0.43 -14.23
CA SER A 397 -1.38 1.85 -13.84
C SER A 397 -2.05 2.83 -14.83
N SER A 398 -2.02 2.52 -16.12
CA SER A 398 -2.59 3.35 -17.20
C SER A 398 -4.06 3.06 -17.48
N THR A 399 -4.65 2.02 -16.88
CA THR A 399 -6.00 1.52 -17.21
C THR A 399 -6.94 1.52 -16.01
N TRP A 400 -6.66 2.33 -14.99
CA TRP A 400 -7.59 2.55 -13.88
C TRP A 400 -8.93 3.09 -14.41
N PRO A 401 -10.06 2.44 -14.08
CA PRO A 401 -11.36 2.73 -14.66
C PRO A 401 -12.05 3.93 -14.00
N ASP A 402 -13.13 4.39 -14.63
CA ASP A 402 -14.14 5.17 -13.93
C ASP A 402 -14.89 4.30 -12.92
N LEU A 403 -15.42 4.93 -11.87
CA LEU A 403 -16.14 4.22 -10.81
C LEU A 403 -17.55 3.86 -11.27
N GLU A 404 -17.96 2.63 -10.98
CA GLU A 404 -19.32 2.17 -11.23
C GLU A 404 -20.20 2.36 -9.98
N PRO A 405 -21.44 2.87 -10.13
CA PRO A 405 -22.39 2.92 -9.03
C PRO A 405 -22.65 1.54 -8.42
N LEU A 406 -22.98 1.48 -7.13
CA LEU A 406 -23.29 0.23 -6.43
C LEU A 406 -24.42 -0.57 -7.08
N GLN A 407 -25.42 0.12 -7.64
CA GLN A 407 -26.53 -0.51 -8.40
C GLN A 407 -26.07 -1.24 -9.67
N ASN A 408 -24.88 -0.91 -10.19
CA ASN A 408 -24.27 -1.52 -11.36
C ASN A 408 -23.13 -2.50 -11.02
N GLY A 409 -22.93 -2.82 -9.73
CA GLY A 409 -21.86 -3.73 -9.27
C GLY A 409 -20.81 -3.06 -8.40
N GLY A 410 -20.72 -1.72 -8.40
CA GLY A 410 -19.90 -0.99 -7.43
C GLY A 410 -18.39 -1.09 -7.64
N TYR A 411 -17.94 -1.35 -8.88
CA TYR A 411 -16.51 -1.50 -9.15
C TYR A 411 -15.77 -0.17 -8.99
N ASN A 412 -14.73 -0.17 -8.16
CA ASN A 412 -13.92 1.01 -7.84
C ASN A 412 -12.46 0.92 -8.30
N GLY A 413 -12.17 0.00 -9.23
CA GLY A 413 -10.81 -0.26 -9.69
C GLY A 413 -10.03 -1.28 -8.83
N ILE A 414 -10.67 -1.96 -7.87
CA ILE A 414 -10.03 -3.02 -7.08
C ILE A 414 -10.74 -4.35 -7.32
N HIS A 415 -9.96 -5.39 -7.62
CA HIS A 415 -10.46 -6.74 -7.89
C HIS A 415 -10.61 -7.53 -6.58
N PHE A 416 -11.70 -7.29 -5.84
CA PHE A 416 -12.01 -8.05 -4.61
C PHE A 416 -12.33 -9.54 -4.86
N ASP A 417 -12.61 -9.87 -6.11
CA ASP A 417 -12.77 -11.21 -6.66
C ASP A 417 -11.44 -11.91 -7.02
N SER A 418 -10.30 -11.21 -6.89
CA SER A 418 -8.97 -11.74 -7.20
C SER A 418 -7.97 -11.38 -6.10
N LEU A 419 -7.72 -12.33 -5.20
CA LEU A 419 -6.97 -12.13 -3.95
C LEU A 419 -5.71 -12.99 -3.90
N ILE A 420 -4.63 -12.42 -3.36
CA ILE A 420 -3.35 -13.08 -3.11
C ILE A 420 -3.10 -13.17 -1.62
N ALA A 421 -3.26 -14.35 -1.04
CA ALA A 421 -2.84 -14.61 0.34
C ALA A 421 -1.43 -15.21 0.36
N SER A 422 -0.49 -14.53 1.02
CA SER A 422 0.87 -15.04 1.19
C SER A 422 0.97 -15.80 2.51
N LEU A 423 1.30 -17.09 2.45
CA LEU A 423 1.44 -17.95 3.61
C LEU A 423 2.92 -18.20 3.89
N ARG A 424 3.34 -18.04 5.14
CA ARG A 424 4.72 -18.30 5.58
C ARG A 424 4.72 -19.19 6.81
N LYS A 425 5.62 -20.18 6.86
CA LYS A 425 5.86 -20.97 8.08
C LYS A 425 6.41 -20.04 9.15
N ARG A 426 6.00 -20.21 10.41
CA ARG A 426 6.39 -19.27 11.48
C ARG A 426 7.91 -19.16 11.69
N ASP A 427 8.64 -20.23 11.40
CA ASP A 427 10.11 -20.26 11.46
C ASP A 427 10.80 -19.60 10.25
N GLY A 428 10.03 -19.10 9.27
CA GLY A 428 10.54 -18.49 8.05
C GLY A 428 11.19 -19.48 7.07
N SER A 429 11.00 -20.79 7.25
CA SER A 429 11.65 -21.79 6.40
C SER A 429 10.95 -22.00 5.06
N LYS A 430 9.63 -21.78 5.01
CA LYS A 430 8.78 -22.05 3.83
C LYS A 430 7.76 -20.94 3.58
N GLU A 431 7.44 -20.70 2.32
CA GLU A 431 6.50 -19.69 1.85
C GLU A 431 5.79 -20.13 0.56
N LEU A 432 4.52 -19.76 0.41
CA LEU A 432 3.76 -19.93 -0.84
C LEU A 432 2.72 -18.83 -0.99
N HIS A 433 2.25 -18.60 -2.22
CA HIS A 433 1.07 -17.75 -2.45
C HIS A 433 -0.15 -18.59 -2.76
N LEU A 434 -1.29 -18.18 -2.22
CA LEU A 434 -2.60 -18.64 -2.62
C LEU A 434 -3.27 -17.55 -3.45
N TRP A 435 -3.63 -17.86 -4.69
CA TRP A 435 -4.35 -16.94 -5.57
C TRP A 435 -5.77 -17.43 -5.78
N LEU A 436 -6.71 -16.75 -5.14
CA LEU A 436 -8.15 -16.94 -5.31
C LEU A 436 -8.65 -16.05 -6.45
N ARG A 437 -9.42 -16.61 -7.38
CA ARG A 437 -10.08 -15.87 -8.46
C ARG A 437 -11.51 -16.34 -8.61
N GLU A 438 -12.46 -15.41 -8.69
CA GLU A 438 -13.84 -15.67 -9.07
C GLU A 438 -14.04 -15.13 -10.50
N ASN A 439 -14.42 -15.98 -11.46
CA ASN A 439 -14.64 -15.54 -12.84
C ASN A 439 -15.65 -16.44 -13.56
N LEU A 440 -16.59 -15.83 -14.31
CA LEU A 440 -17.53 -16.51 -15.21
C LEU A 440 -18.22 -17.76 -14.61
N GLY A 441 -18.65 -17.68 -13.36
CA GLY A 441 -19.33 -18.80 -12.68
C GLY A 441 -18.41 -19.93 -12.19
N LEU A 442 -17.10 -19.68 -12.11
CA LEU A 442 -16.12 -20.57 -11.51
C LEU A 442 -15.31 -19.85 -10.44
N VAL A 443 -14.85 -20.62 -9.46
CA VAL A 443 -13.87 -20.17 -8.47
C VAL A 443 -12.60 -20.98 -8.65
N ARG A 444 -11.45 -20.31 -8.73
CA ARG A 444 -10.15 -20.94 -8.88
C ARG A 444 -9.28 -20.59 -7.68
N LEU A 445 -8.64 -21.61 -7.10
CA LEU A 445 -7.63 -21.42 -6.06
C LEU A 445 -6.31 -22.01 -6.57
N SER A 446 -5.29 -21.16 -6.70
CA SER A 446 -3.96 -21.57 -7.15
C SER A 446 -2.95 -21.50 -6.03
N LEU A 447 -2.14 -22.54 -5.85
CA LEU A 447 -0.97 -22.57 -4.98
C LEU A 447 0.23 -22.24 -5.87
N LEU A 448 0.95 -21.16 -5.55
CA LEU A 448 2.01 -20.60 -6.40
C LEU A 448 3.35 -20.53 -5.66
N GLN A 449 4.41 -20.51 -6.46
CA GLN A 449 5.74 -20.11 -6.01
C GLN A 449 5.71 -18.63 -5.59
N SER A 450 6.40 -18.30 -4.51
CA SER A 450 6.49 -16.90 -4.05
C SER A 450 7.59 -16.09 -4.76
N HIS A 451 8.56 -16.76 -5.36
CA HIS A 451 9.65 -16.18 -6.14
C HIS A 451 10.12 -17.18 -7.22
N GLY A 452 11.00 -16.74 -8.14
CA GLY A 452 11.43 -17.52 -9.30
C GLY A 452 10.67 -17.17 -10.59
N ASP A 453 11.01 -17.79 -11.72
CA ASP A 453 10.51 -17.38 -13.05
C ASP A 453 9.02 -17.65 -13.27
N LYS A 454 8.43 -18.52 -12.45
CA LYS A 454 7.00 -18.86 -12.47
C LYS A 454 6.24 -18.30 -11.28
N SER A 455 6.75 -17.24 -10.65
CA SER A 455 6.03 -16.52 -9.59
C SER A 455 5.28 -15.33 -10.15
N LEU A 456 4.24 -14.88 -9.44
CA LEU A 456 3.69 -13.55 -9.69
C LEU A 456 4.75 -12.49 -9.36
N LYS A 457 4.92 -11.52 -10.26
CA LYS A 457 5.87 -10.40 -10.09
C LYS A 457 5.18 -9.11 -9.67
N LYS A 458 3.93 -8.94 -10.09
CA LYS A 458 3.10 -7.77 -9.84
C LYS A 458 1.73 -8.17 -9.33
N LEU A 459 1.02 -7.21 -8.75
CA LEU A 459 -0.38 -7.33 -8.33
C LEU A 459 -1.33 -6.74 -9.38
N GLU A 460 -0.92 -6.72 -10.65
CA GLU A 460 -1.75 -6.27 -11.77
C GLU A 460 -2.52 -7.45 -12.37
N LEU A 461 -3.82 -7.30 -12.59
CA LEU A 461 -4.65 -8.28 -13.29
C LEU A 461 -4.68 -7.99 -14.79
N THR A 462 -3.63 -8.39 -15.49
CA THR A 462 -3.55 -8.35 -16.96
C THR A 462 -2.80 -9.56 -17.48
N SER A 463 -3.05 -9.96 -18.73
CA SER A 463 -2.28 -11.02 -19.39
C SER A 463 -0.78 -10.72 -19.41
N ASP A 464 -0.42 -9.44 -19.52
CA ASP A 464 0.98 -9.02 -19.72
C ASP A 464 1.79 -9.03 -18.41
N SER A 465 1.12 -9.01 -17.26
CA SER A 465 1.73 -8.99 -15.93
C SER A 465 1.91 -10.41 -15.35
N ILE A 466 1.17 -11.39 -15.87
CA ILE A 466 1.24 -12.78 -15.45
C ILE A 466 2.21 -13.51 -16.39
N PRO A 467 3.30 -14.12 -15.87
CA PRO A 467 4.23 -14.85 -16.72
C PRO A 467 3.52 -15.95 -17.51
N GLN A 468 3.74 -15.99 -18.83
CA GLN A 468 3.17 -17.01 -19.71
C GLN A 468 3.47 -18.44 -19.22
N SER A 469 4.70 -18.65 -18.72
CA SER A 469 5.16 -19.91 -18.13
C SER A 469 4.39 -20.33 -16.88
N LEU A 470 3.90 -19.36 -16.09
CA LEU A 470 3.03 -19.61 -14.95
C LEU A 470 1.62 -19.97 -15.42
N TYR A 471 1.08 -19.23 -16.39
CA TYR A 471 -0.25 -19.51 -16.94
C TYR A 471 -0.34 -20.93 -17.51
N GLU A 472 0.64 -21.33 -18.33
CA GLU A 472 0.73 -22.69 -18.88
C GLU A 472 0.82 -23.77 -17.79
N GLU A 473 1.58 -23.50 -16.72
CA GLU A 473 1.69 -24.42 -15.59
C GLU A 473 0.35 -24.57 -14.84
N LEU A 474 -0.37 -23.47 -14.60
CA LEU A 474 -1.67 -23.49 -13.93
C LEU A 474 -2.72 -24.25 -14.73
N GLU A 475 -2.77 -24.05 -16.05
CA GLU A 475 -3.69 -24.79 -16.92
C GLU A 475 -3.33 -26.29 -16.97
N SER A 476 -2.03 -26.63 -17.05
CA SER A 476 -1.58 -28.03 -17.07
C SER A 476 -1.79 -28.79 -15.76
N THR A 477 -1.95 -28.05 -14.65
CA THR A 477 -2.12 -28.62 -13.31
C THR A 477 -3.54 -28.49 -12.79
N ASN A 478 -4.47 -27.92 -13.55
CA ASN A 478 -5.81 -27.66 -13.06
C ASN A 478 -6.57 -28.94 -12.71
N VAL A 479 -7.03 -29.05 -11.46
CA VAL A 479 -7.88 -30.13 -10.98
C VAL A 479 -9.26 -29.57 -10.64
N GLN A 480 -10.30 -30.10 -11.27
CA GLN A 480 -11.68 -29.80 -10.88
C GLN A 480 -12.06 -30.68 -9.68
N THR A 481 -12.53 -30.07 -8.61
CA THR A 481 -12.87 -30.78 -7.36
C THR A 481 -13.96 -30.04 -6.59
N ASP A 482 -14.76 -30.77 -5.83
CA ASP A 482 -15.76 -30.20 -4.92
C ASP A 482 -15.27 -30.20 -3.44
N SER A 483 -14.11 -30.83 -3.20
CA SER A 483 -13.56 -31.06 -1.86
C SER A 483 -12.42 -30.11 -1.54
N PHE A 484 -12.44 -29.52 -0.34
CA PHE A 484 -11.32 -28.74 0.19
C PHE A 484 -10.26 -29.60 0.89
N GLY A 485 -10.55 -30.90 1.10
CA GLY A 485 -9.65 -31.81 1.80
C GLY A 485 -8.32 -32.01 1.07
N GLU A 486 -8.36 -32.08 -0.26
CA GLU A 486 -7.17 -32.23 -1.10
C GLU A 486 -6.25 -31.01 -0.99
N ILE A 487 -6.82 -29.80 -1.07
CA ILE A 487 -6.06 -28.55 -0.88
C ILE A 487 -5.44 -28.52 0.52
N LEU A 488 -6.21 -28.85 1.55
CA LEU A 488 -5.72 -28.83 2.93
C LEU A 488 -4.56 -29.82 3.13
N SER A 489 -4.67 -31.01 2.55
CA SER A 489 -3.60 -32.02 2.57
C SER A 489 -2.35 -31.49 1.89
N HIS A 490 -2.48 -30.93 0.69
CA HIS A 490 -1.37 -30.38 -0.08
C HIS A 490 -0.67 -29.22 0.66
N VAL A 491 -1.44 -28.26 1.18
CA VAL A 491 -0.87 -27.16 1.98
C VAL A 491 -0.19 -27.71 3.25
N SER A 492 -0.76 -28.72 3.89
CA SER A 492 -0.18 -29.31 5.10
C SER A 492 1.11 -30.08 4.80
N GLU A 493 1.20 -30.78 3.66
CA GLU A 493 2.43 -31.42 3.19
C GLU A 493 3.53 -30.39 2.92
N ILE A 494 3.17 -29.27 2.26
CA ILE A 494 4.11 -28.18 2.01
C ILE A 494 4.65 -27.62 3.32
N PHE A 495 3.82 -27.43 4.36
CA PHE A 495 4.24 -26.82 5.62
C PHE A 495 4.72 -27.79 6.71
N SER A 496 4.54 -29.10 6.54
CA SER A 496 5.24 -30.12 7.34
C SER A 496 6.74 -29.93 7.24
#